data_AF-A0A519W155-F1
#
_entry.id   AF-A0A519W155-F1
#
_cell.length_a   1.000
_cell.length_b   1.000
_cell.length_c   1.000
_cell.angle_alpha   90.00
_cell.angle_beta   90.00
_cell.angle_gamma   90.00
#
_symmetry.space_group_name_H-M   'P 1'
#
loop_
_entity.id
_entity.type
_entity.pdbx_description
1 polymer ?
#
loop_
_entity_poly.entity_id
_entity_poly.type
_entity_poly.pdbx_seq_one_letter_code
_entity_poly.pdbx_strand_id
1 'polypeptide(L)'
;MKSIKLLAAAAAICATTLTVNAQDREAGLFLGTSQYQGDLSMKQVTLSETKLGFGILGRYYFNPRVNLKGAVQYGWIEGDDKNYGSATDPDKDGRWKRNLKIPRRKHAGTFVFEEVIP
;
A
#
# COMPACT_ATOMS: atom_id res chain seq x y z
N MET A 1 -10.10 -9.90 30.30
CA MET A 1 -11.34 -9.25 29.79
C MET A 1 -11.15 -8.50 28.46
N LYS A 2 -10.02 -7.85 28.18
CA LYS A 2 -9.80 -7.10 26.92
C LYS A 2 -9.64 -8.02 25.70
N SER A 3 -8.97 -9.15 25.86
CA SER A 3 -8.71 -10.16 24.81
C SER A 3 -9.98 -10.85 24.29
N ILE A 4 -10.95 -11.13 25.16
CA ILE A 4 -12.23 -11.75 24.78
C ILE A 4 -13.08 -10.80 23.92
N LYS A 5 -13.09 -9.49 24.27
CA LYS A 5 -13.76 -8.46 23.45
C LYS A 5 -13.10 -8.29 22.09
N LEU A 6 -11.77 -8.42 22.02
CA LEU A 6 -10.99 -8.35 20.79
C LEU A 6 -11.29 -9.53 19.86
N LEU A 7 -11.39 -10.74 20.41
CA LEU A 7 -11.76 -11.95 19.67
C LEU A 7 -13.21 -11.90 19.18
N ALA A 8 -14.14 -11.39 19.99
CA ALA A 8 -15.53 -11.20 19.60
C ALA A 8 -15.68 -10.17 18.45
N ALA A 9 -14.90 -9.08 18.50
CA ALA A 9 -14.88 -8.08 17.43
C ALA A 9 -14.29 -8.66 16.13
N ALA A 10 -13.22 -9.45 16.21
CA ALA A 10 -12.64 -10.12 15.04
C ALA A 10 -13.62 -11.14 14.41
N ALA A 11 -14.32 -11.93 15.22
CA ALA A 11 -15.32 -12.88 14.75
C ALA A 11 -16.52 -12.18 14.07
N ALA A 12 -16.95 -11.03 14.59
CA ALA A 12 -18.02 -10.23 13.99
C ALA A 12 -17.63 -9.66 12.61
N ILE A 13 -16.35 -9.28 12.41
CA ILE A 13 -15.84 -8.79 11.12
C ILE A 13 -15.78 -9.93 10.08
N CYS A 14 -15.46 -11.17 10.49
CA CYS A 14 -15.46 -12.31 9.57
C CYS A 14 -16.86 -12.73 9.11
N ALA A 15 -17.86 -12.62 9.99
CA ALA A 15 -19.22 -13.12 9.72
C ALA A 15 -20.01 -12.30 8.69
N THR A 16 -19.60 -11.08 8.35
CA THR A 16 -20.31 -10.20 7.40
C THR A 16 -20.04 -10.54 5.92
N THR A 17 -19.19 -11.53 5.62
CA THR A 17 -18.76 -11.85 4.25
C THR A 17 -19.67 -12.82 3.49
N LEU A 18 -20.77 -13.28 4.11
CA LEU A 18 -21.55 -14.42 3.59
C LEU A 18 -22.64 -14.05 2.55
N THR A 19 -22.82 -12.77 2.22
CA THR A 19 -23.83 -12.33 1.23
C THR A 19 -23.25 -11.37 0.20
N VAL A 20 -22.61 -11.92 -0.84
CA VAL A 20 -22.16 -11.16 -2.00
C VAL A 20 -23.25 -11.24 -3.08
N ASN A 21 -24.04 -10.17 -3.19
CA ASN A 21 -24.81 -9.93 -4.42
C ASN A 21 -23.88 -9.37 -5.49
N ALA A 22 -24.21 -9.55 -6.77
CA ALA A 22 -23.55 -8.82 -7.87
C ALA A 22 -23.85 -7.32 -7.68
N GLN A 23 -22.97 -6.62 -6.98
CA GLN A 23 -23.12 -5.21 -6.68
C GLN A 23 -22.47 -4.41 -7.80
N ASP A 24 -23.24 -3.54 -8.45
CA ASP A 24 -22.73 -2.60 -9.46
C ASP A 24 -21.70 -1.60 -8.86
N ARG A 25 -21.52 -1.63 -7.54
CA ARG A 25 -20.61 -0.77 -6.79
C ARG A 25 -19.88 -1.58 -5.74
N GLU A 26 -18.56 -1.53 -5.76
CA GLU A 26 -17.72 -2.09 -4.72
C GLU A 26 -17.05 -0.94 -3.95
N ALA A 27 -16.99 -1.08 -2.64
CA ALA A 27 -16.16 -0.24 -1.79
C ALA A 27 -15.31 -1.16 -0.91
N GLY A 28 -14.05 -0.81 -0.74
CA GLY A 28 -13.11 -1.58 0.06
C GLY A 28 -12.15 -0.69 0.81
N LEU A 29 -11.54 -1.28 1.83
CA LEU A 29 -10.45 -0.68 2.57
C LEU A 29 -9.16 -1.38 2.15
N PHE A 30 -8.11 -0.58 1.98
CA PHE A 30 -6.76 -1.07 1.82
C PHE A 30 -6.02 -0.88 3.13
N LEU A 31 -5.39 -1.94 3.62
CA LEU A 31 -4.42 -1.89 4.70
C LEU A 31 -3.20 -2.68 4.23
N GLY A 32 -2.05 -2.04 4.21
CA GLY A 32 -0.84 -2.65 3.69
C GLY A 32 0.40 -1.92 4.15
N THR A 33 1.49 -2.14 3.42
CA THR A 33 2.75 -1.47 3.67
C THR A 33 3.15 -0.64 2.46
N SER A 34 3.90 0.42 2.71
CA SER A 34 4.47 1.30 1.72
C SER A 34 5.97 1.42 1.94
N GLN A 35 6.72 1.36 0.84
CA GLN A 35 8.16 1.47 0.81
C GLN A 35 8.58 2.21 -0.46
N TYR A 36 9.67 2.98 -0.38
CA TYR A 36 10.31 3.53 -1.56
C TYR A 36 11.01 2.42 -2.37
N GLN A 37 10.64 2.31 -3.64
CA GLN A 37 11.30 1.46 -4.63
C GLN A 37 11.70 2.35 -5.80
N GLY A 38 13.00 2.52 -6.02
CA GLY A 38 13.57 3.40 -7.04
C GLY A 38 15.09 3.28 -7.07
N ASP A 39 15.77 4.22 -7.73
CA ASP A 39 17.22 4.18 -7.97
C ASP A 39 18.07 4.08 -6.69
N LEU A 40 17.56 4.62 -5.57
CA LEU A 40 18.23 4.53 -4.27
C LEU A 40 18.04 3.16 -3.58
N SER A 41 17.07 2.35 -4.00
CA SER A 41 16.74 1.08 -3.35
C SER A 41 17.50 -0.11 -3.97
N MET A 42 18.53 -0.58 -3.26
CA MET A 42 19.31 -1.77 -3.69
C MET A 42 18.65 -3.11 -3.36
N LYS A 43 17.78 -3.13 -2.35
CA LYS A 43 17.04 -4.32 -1.94
C LYS A 43 15.57 -4.14 -2.30
N GLN A 44 14.96 -5.21 -2.76
CA GLN A 44 13.53 -5.22 -3.12
C GLN A 44 12.63 -4.96 -1.90
N VAL A 45 13.08 -5.33 -0.71
CA VAL A 45 12.37 -5.08 0.55
C VAL A 45 13.39 -4.67 1.63
N THR A 46 13.23 -3.47 2.18
CA THR A 46 14.00 -2.97 3.33
C THR A 46 13.05 -2.75 4.51
N LEU A 47 12.91 -3.76 5.38
CA LEU A 47 11.94 -3.75 6.49
C LEU A 47 12.06 -2.54 7.43
N SER A 48 13.25 -1.94 7.55
CA SER A 48 13.48 -0.76 8.39
C SER A 48 12.72 0.50 7.92
N GLU A 49 12.48 0.59 6.61
CA GLU A 49 11.85 1.74 5.96
C GLU A 49 10.46 1.43 5.41
N THR A 50 10.04 0.17 5.47
CA THR A 50 8.66 -0.24 5.25
C THR A 50 7.77 0.39 6.33
N LYS A 51 6.84 1.24 5.93
CA LYS A 51 5.83 1.82 6.83
C LYS A 51 4.46 1.27 6.50
N LEU A 52 3.52 1.45 7.41
CA LEU A 52 2.12 1.10 7.17
C LEU A 52 1.48 2.15 6.26
N GLY A 53 0.60 1.66 5.40
CA GLY A 53 -0.27 2.46 4.55
C GLY A 53 -1.70 1.96 4.67
N PHE A 54 -2.65 2.87 4.51
CA PHE A 54 -4.06 2.54 4.44
C PHE A 54 -4.72 3.36 3.33
N GLY A 55 -5.87 2.90 2.87
CA GLY A 55 -6.57 3.58 1.79
C GLY A 55 -8.00 3.14 1.67
N ILE A 56 -8.72 3.83 0.79
CA ILE A 56 -10.04 3.45 0.36
C ILE A 56 -10.00 3.14 -1.12
N LEU A 57 -10.74 2.12 -1.54
CA LEU A 57 -10.96 1.79 -2.93
C LEU A 57 -12.46 1.81 -3.21
N GLY A 58 -12.82 2.33 -4.37
CA GLY A 58 -14.18 2.32 -4.88
C GLY A 58 -14.15 1.86 -6.33
N ARG A 59 -15.06 0.99 -6.71
CA ARG A 59 -15.26 0.56 -8.09
C ARG A 59 -16.72 0.66 -8.46
N TYR A 60 -16.98 1.18 -9.65
CA TYR A 60 -18.30 1.31 -10.24
C TYR A 60 -18.34 0.52 -11.54
N TYR A 61 -19.25 -0.43 -11.66
CA TYR A 61 -19.47 -1.22 -12.86
C TYR A 61 -20.56 -0.55 -13.68
N PHE A 62 -20.22 -0.08 -14.89
CA PHE A 62 -21.22 0.36 -15.86
C PHE A 62 -21.87 -0.85 -16.54
N ASN A 63 -21.03 -1.84 -16.86
CA ASN A 63 -21.40 -3.12 -17.43
C ASN A 63 -20.40 -4.18 -16.93
N PRO A 64 -20.69 -5.49 -17.07
CA PRO A 64 -19.73 -6.54 -16.70
C PRO A 64 -18.36 -6.47 -17.39
N ARG A 65 -18.23 -5.66 -18.44
CA ARG A 65 -16.99 -5.47 -19.23
C ARG A 65 -16.30 -4.13 -18.96
N VAL A 66 -17.03 -3.13 -18.46
CA VAL A 66 -16.50 -1.76 -18.30
C VAL A 66 -16.74 -1.29 -16.89
N ASN A 67 -15.64 -0.98 -16.20
CA ASN A 67 -15.70 -0.47 -14.84
C ASN A 67 -14.75 0.72 -14.66
N LEU A 68 -15.10 1.57 -13.70
CA LEU A 68 -14.27 2.65 -13.22
C LEU A 68 -13.82 2.32 -11.80
N LYS A 69 -12.52 2.29 -11.57
CA LYS A 69 -11.92 2.07 -10.26
C LYS A 69 -11.18 3.34 -9.80
N GLY A 70 -11.52 3.82 -8.62
CA GLY A 70 -10.77 4.83 -7.90
C GLY A 70 -10.15 4.26 -6.64
N ALA A 71 -8.94 4.67 -6.32
CA ALA A 71 -8.29 4.36 -5.05
C ALA A 71 -7.59 5.61 -4.50
N VAL A 72 -7.78 5.87 -3.21
CA VAL A 72 -7.07 6.91 -2.48
C VAL A 72 -6.29 6.24 -1.38
N GLN A 73 -4.97 6.40 -1.43
CA GLN A 73 -4.05 5.77 -0.50
C GLN A 73 -3.29 6.82 0.30
N TYR A 74 -3.27 6.62 1.60
CA TYR A 74 -2.51 7.37 2.58
C TYR A 74 -1.42 6.47 3.15
N GLY A 75 -0.16 6.84 2.93
CA GLY A 75 0.96 6.05 3.42
C GLY A 75 2.13 6.93 3.77
N TRP A 76 2.93 6.46 4.72
CA TRP A 76 4.22 7.07 4.99
C TRP A 76 5.26 6.38 4.11
N ILE A 77 6.07 7.16 3.42
CA ILE A 77 7.20 6.66 2.66
C ILE A 77 8.42 7.40 3.19
N GLU A 78 9.38 6.62 3.65
CA GLU A 78 10.68 7.09 4.13
C GLU A 78 11.76 6.38 3.35
N GLY A 79 12.86 7.09 3.14
CA GLY A 79 14.07 6.54 2.55
C GLY A 79 15.24 7.40 2.97
N ASP A 80 16.24 6.78 3.57
CA ASP A 80 17.50 7.40 3.97
C ASP A 80 18.65 6.59 3.35
N ASP A 81 19.52 7.27 2.59
CA ASP A 81 20.66 6.65 1.89
C ASP A 81 21.58 5.86 2.86
N LYS A 82 21.57 6.21 4.16
CA LYS A 82 22.29 5.48 5.21
C LYS A 82 21.80 4.04 5.40
N ASN A 83 20.53 3.76 5.17
CA ASN A 83 19.92 2.45 5.41
C ASN A 83 20.05 1.50 4.21
N TYR A 84 20.47 2.00 3.06
CA TYR A 84 20.62 1.22 1.83
C TYR A 84 22.06 0.73 1.57
N GLY A 85 23.02 1.05 2.44
CA GLY A 85 24.40 0.58 2.31
C GLY A 85 24.53 -0.92 2.61
N SER A 86 24.94 -1.69 1.60
CA SER A 86 25.34 -3.09 1.77
C SER A 86 26.86 -3.23 1.77
N ALA A 87 27.40 -4.20 2.50
CA ALA A 87 28.85 -4.48 2.49
C ALA A 87 29.38 -4.92 1.11
N THR A 88 28.50 -5.34 0.20
CA THR A 88 28.79 -5.69 -1.19
C THR A 88 28.56 -4.55 -2.19
N ASP A 89 28.25 -3.33 -1.70
CA ASP A 89 28.07 -2.16 -2.55
C ASP A 89 29.45 -1.60 -2.99
N PRO A 90 29.77 -1.56 -4.29
CA PRO A 90 31.05 -1.04 -4.78
C PRO A 90 31.26 0.46 -4.51
N ASP A 91 30.21 1.21 -4.16
CA ASP A 91 30.29 2.65 -3.82
C ASP A 91 29.63 2.98 -2.46
N LYS A 92 29.88 2.14 -1.45
CA LYS A 92 29.41 2.35 -0.07
C LYS A 92 29.76 3.76 0.47
N ASP A 93 30.95 4.27 0.16
CA ASP A 93 31.48 5.50 0.75
C ASP A 93 31.04 6.78 0.00
N GLY A 94 30.62 6.66 -1.27
CA GLY A 94 30.06 7.78 -2.06
C GLY A 94 28.64 8.14 -1.67
N ARG A 95 27.82 7.15 -1.27
CA ARG A 95 26.40 7.35 -0.93
C ARG A 95 26.18 8.19 0.33
N TRP A 96 26.92 7.93 1.40
CA TRP A 96 26.75 8.62 2.69
C TRP A 96 27.02 10.13 2.60
N LYS A 97 27.80 10.55 1.60
CA LYS A 97 28.12 11.95 1.31
C LYS A 97 26.95 12.70 0.67
N ARG A 98 25.95 12.00 0.10
CA ARG A 98 24.84 12.62 -0.65
C ARG A 98 23.71 13.12 0.24
N ASN A 99 23.65 12.69 1.51
CA ASN A 99 22.65 13.09 2.52
C ASN A 99 21.22 13.17 1.94
N LEU A 100 20.87 12.20 1.08
CA LEU A 100 19.58 12.16 0.40
C LEU A 100 18.55 11.56 1.35
N LYS A 101 17.53 12.36 1.66
CA LYS A 101 16.43 11.98 2.52
C LYS A 101 15.11 12.20 1.81
N ILE A 102 14.30 11.15 1.73
CA ILE A 102 12.93 11.26 1.27
C ILE A 102 12.05 11.62 2.48
N PRO A 103 11.37 12.78 2.47
CA PRO A 103 10.54 13.20 3.59
C PRO A 103 9.29 12.33 3.72
N ARG A 104 8.89 12.16 4.98
CA ARG A 104 7.95 11.16 5.53
C ARG A 104 6.56 11.02 4.88
N ARG A 105 6.09 11.98 4.09
CA ARG A 105 4.66 12.08 3.74
C ARG A 105 4.43 12.03 2.23
N LYS A 106 3.63 11.06 1.80
CA LYS A 106 3.13 10.95 0.43
C LYS A 106 1.63 10.62 0.47
N HIS A 107 0.89 11.31 -0.38
CA HIS A 107 -0.52 11.02 -0.64
C HIS A 107 -0.59 10.63 -2.11
N ALA A 108 -1.25 9.51 -2.41
CA ALA A 108 -1.40 9.04 -3.79
C ALA A 108 -2.87 8.72 -4.05
N GLY A 109 -3.47 9.42 -5.01
CA GLY A 109 -4.77 9.09 -5.57
C GLY A 109 -4.58 8.51 -6.96
N THR A 110 -5.18 7.36 -7.24
CA THR A 110 -5.12 6.70 -8.53
C THR A 110 -6.54 6.45 -9.03
N PHE A 111 -6.82 6.88 -10.25
CA PHE A 111 -8.04 6.52 -10.97
C PHE A 111 -7.66 5.69 -12.18
N VAL A 112 -8.32 4.55 -12.36
CA VAL A 112 -8.07 3.61 -13.45
C VAL A 112 -9.40 3.32 -14.12
N PHE A 113 -9.46 3.59 -15.42
CA PHE A 113 -10.51 3.08 -16.29
C PHE A 113 -10.06 1.72 -16.81
N GLU A 114 -10.90 0.70 -16.62
CA GLU A 114 -10.58 -0.68 -16.98
C GLU A 114 -11.66 -1.21 -17.92
N GLU A 115 -11.25 -1.56 -19.13
CA GLU A 115 -12.05 -2.30 -20.11
C GLU A 115 -11.52 -3.74 -20.16
N VAL A 116 -12.38 -4.69 -19.82
CA VAL A 116 -12.04 -6.12 -19.88
C VAL A 116 -12.30 -6.58 -21.32
N ILE A 117 -11.22 -6.64 -22.10
CA ILE A 117 -11.22 -7.17 -23.48
C ILE A 117 -11.35 -8.70 -23.40
N PRO A 118 -12.26 -9.32 -24.20
CA PRO A 118 -12.50 -10.76 -24.18
C PRO A 118 -11.30 -11.62 -24.61
#